data_AF-A0A4Y3G8V5-F1
#
_entry.id   AF-A0A4Y3G8V5-F1
#
_cell.length_a   1.000
_cell.length_b   1.000
_cell.length_c   1.000
_cell.angle_alpha   90.00
_cell.angle_beta   90.00
_cell.angle_gamma   90.00
#
_symmetry.space_group_name_H-M   'P 1'
#
loop_
_entity.id
_entity.type
_entity.pdbx_description
1 polymer ?
#
loop_
_entity_poly.entity_id
_entity_poly.type
_entity_poly.pdbx_seq_one_letter_code
_entity_poly.pdbx_strand_id
1 'polypeptide(L)'
;MASSTIRAEARAMTTAIDPSPLFALSLLPYLLFLRWVGRCQSVPPLAKWGFRLTLLFVIVTVAAAILAMRLSGGELVDVDWLHGGAEAFLTLSNALVVLGFAQRIRAFKMNNS
;
A
#
# COMPACT_ATOMS: atom_id res chain seq x y z
N MET A 1 32.30 -30.68 -4.16
CA MET A 1 32.71 -29.30 -3.85
C MET A 1 32.23 -28.25 -4.87
N ALA A 2 32.13 -28.53 -6.17
CA ALA A 2 31.61 -27.56 -7.15
C ALA A 2 30.08 -27.30 -7.10
N SER A 3 29.28 -28.30 -6.70
CA SER A 3 27.81 -28.21 -6.63
C SER A 3 27.29 -27.23 -5.56
N SER A 4 28.03 -27.06 -4.46
CA SER A 4 27.69 -26.09 -3.41
C SER A 4 27.92 -24.65 -3.85
N THR A 5 28.96 -24.39 -4.67
CA THR A 5 29.28 -23.05 -5.19
C THR A 5 28.27 -22.60 -6.23
N ILE A 6 27.89 -23.47 -7.17
CA ILE A 6 26.84 -23.17 -8.18
C ILE A 6 25.48 -22.91 -7.51
N ARG A 7 25.12 -23.67 -6.45
CA ARG A 7 23.90 -23.41 -5.68
C ARG A 7 23.99 -22.14 -4.84
N ALA A 8 25.17 -21.75 -4.36
CA ALA A 8 25.40 -20.51 -3.63
C ALA A 8 25.33 -19.29 -4.56
N GLU A 9 25.92 -19.36 -5.74
CA GLU A 9 25.84 -18.30 -6.77
C GLU A 9 24.42 -18.17 -7.33
N ALA A 10 23.71 -19.28 -7.59
CA ALA A 10 22.31 -19.25 -8.00
C ALA A 10 21.40 -18.64 -6.92
N ARG A 11 21.65 -18.93 -5.63
CA ARG A 11 20.96 -18.28 -4.50
C ARG A 11 21.28 -16.79 -4.43
N ALA A 12 22.54 -16.42 -4.61
CA ALA A 12 22.97 -15.02 -4.62
C ALA A 12 22.33 -14.20 -5.77
N MET A 13 22.15 -14.83 -6.94
CA MET A 13 21.51 -14.20 -8.11
C MET A 13 20.01 -14.01 -7.91
N THR A 14 19.32 -14.93 -7.22
CA THR A 14 17.89 -14.75 -6.87
C THR A 14 17.66 -13.68 -5.79
N THR A 15 18.66 -13.37 -4.97
CA THR A 15 18.58 -12.33 -3.92
C THR A 15 18.95 -10.92 -4.37
N ALA A 16 19.37 -10.73 -5.62
CA ALA A 16 19.89 -9.44 -6.11
C ALA A 16 18.82 -8.51 -6.72
N ILE A 17 17.53 -8.86 -6.66
CA ILE A 17 16.47 -8.02 -7.22
C ILE A 17 16.02 -7.02 -6.14
N ASP A 18 16.43 -5.76 -6.29
CA ASP A 18 15.89 -4.65 -5.50
C ASP A 18 14.39 -4.47 -5.79
N PRO A 19 13.50 -4.53 -4.77
CA PRO A 19 12.07 -4.37 -4.97
C PRO A 19 11.64 -2.89 -5.14
N SER A 20 12.48 -1.95 -4.73
CA SER A 20 12.18 -0.50 -4.72
C SER A 20 11.74 0.06 -6.09
N PRO A 21 12.40 -0.29 -7.22
CA PRO A 21 11.96 0.16 -8.54
C PRO A 21 10.60 -0.41 -8.94
N LEU A 22 10.31 -1.66 -8.58
CA LEU A 22 9.01 -2.30 -8.85
C LEU A 22 7.89 -1.62 -8.08
N PHE A 23 8.14 -1.25 -6.83
CA PHE A 23 7.18 -0.47 -6.02
C PHE A 23 6.90 0.89 -6.64
N ALA A 24 7.95 1.66 -6.98
CA ALA A 24 7.79 2.97 -7.62
C ALA A 24 7.03 2.85 -8.96
N LEU A 25 7.34 1.83 -9.77
CA LEU A 25 6.66 1.57 -11.03
C LEU A 25 5.19 1.18 -10.82
N SER A 26 4.85 0.51 -9.72
CA SER A 26 3.46 0.14 -9.37
C SER A 26 2.56 1.34 -9.01
N LEU A 27 3.14 2.50 -8.67
CA LEU A 27 2.35 3.71 -8.41
C LEU A 27 1.63 4.21 -9.67
N LEU A 28 2.24 4.05 -10.84
CA LEU A 28 1.64 4.49 -12.10
C LEU A 28 0.30 3.77 -12.40
N PRO A 29 0.24 2.42 -12.42
CA PRO A 29 -1.04 1.73 -12.60
C PRO A 29 -2.02 2.02 -11.45
N TYR A 30 -1.55 2.26 -10.22
CA TYR A 30 -2.41 2.63 -9.10
C TYR A 30 -3.07 4.02 -9.27
N LEU A 31 -2.31 5.01 -9.74
CA LEU A 31 -2.84 6.34 -10.05
C LEU A 31 -3.85 6.30 -11.21
N LEU A 32 -3.58 5.50 -12.24
CA LEU A 32 -4.52 5.26 -13.32
C LEU A 32 -5.82 4.62 -12.81
N PHE A 33 -5.70 3.63 -11.92
CA PHE A 33 -6.82 3.00 -11.23
C PHE A 33 -7.64 4.03 -10.44
N LEU A 34 -7.00 4.90 -9.65
CA LEU A 34 -7.70 5.96 -8.90
C LEU A 34 -8.45 6.92 -9.82
N ARG A 35 -7.83 7.33 -10.93
CA ARG A 35 -8.47 8.19 -11.94
C ARG A 35 -9.68 7.49 -12.56
N TRP A 36 -9.57 6.20 -12.87
CA TRP A 36 -10.66 5.40 -13.42
C TRP A 36 -11.81 5.25 -12.41
N VAL A 37 -11.53 4.85 -11.18
CA VAL A 37 -12.51 4.74 -10.08
C VAL A 37 -13.22 6.07 -9.80
N GLY A 38 -12.49 7.20 -9.92
CA GLY A 38 -13.06 8.53 -9.80
C GLY A 38 -14.19 8.79 -10.79
N ARG A 39 -14.06 8.29 -12.03
CA ARG A 39 -15.06 8.43 -13.10
C ARG A 39 -16.20 7.41 -13.02
N CYS A 40 -16.00 6.28 -12.33
CA CYS A 40 -17.06 5.29 -12.15
C CYS A 40 -18.14 5.79 -11.17
N GLN A 41 -19.37 5.93 -11.66
CA GLN A 41 -20.53 6.27 -10.82
C GLN A 41 -20.99 5.07 -9.96
N SER A 42 -20.68 3.84 -10.36
CA SER A 42 -21.06 2.63 -9.64
C SER A 42 -20.26 2.40 -8.35
N VAL A 43 -19.09 3.04 -8.19
CA VAL A 43 -18.25 2.89 -7.00
C VAL A 43 -18.76 3.83 -5.90
N PRO A 44 -19.08 3.32 -4.70
CA PRO A 44 -19.57 4.13 -3.60
C PRO A 44 -18.51 5.15 -3.14
N PRO A 45 -18.92 6.36 -2.70
CA PRO A 45 -17.99 7.42 -2.33
C PRO A 45 -17.07 7.03 -1.17
N LEU A 46 -17.55 6.24 -0.20
CA LEU A 46 -16.73 5.70 0.90
C LEU A 46 -15.55 4.86 0.39
N ALA A 47 -15.77 4.02 -0.61
CA ALA A 47 -14.70 3.21 -1.18
C ALA A 47 -13.68 4.06 -1.94
N LYS A 48 -14.13 5.12 -2.64
CA LYS A 48 -13.22 6.09 -3.29
C LYS A 48 -12.31 6.77 -2.25
N TRP A 49 -12.85 7.10 -1.08
CA TRP A 49 -12.05 7.65 0.02
C TRP A 49 -11.03 6.66 0.55
N GLY A 50 -11.41 5.40 0.77
CA GLY A 50 -10.46 4.34 1.15
C GLY A 50 -9.29 4.23 0.17
N PHE A 51 -9.55 4.11 -1.14
CA PHE A 51 -8.46 4.06 -2.12
C PHE A 51 -7.54 5.31 -2.12
N ARG A 52 -8.11 6.50 -1.89
CA ARG A 52 -7.31 7.74 -1.77
C ARG A 52 -6.49 7.78 -0.49
N LEU A 53 -7.02 7.27 0.62
CA LEU A 53 -6.29 7.16 1.88
C LEU A 53 -5.11 6.20 1.73
N THR A 54 -5.27 5.07 1.05
CA THR A 54 -4.12 4.18 0.75
C THR A 54 -3.03 4.90 -0.06
N LEU A 55 -3.39 5.77 -1.02
CA LEU A 55 -2.38 6.59 -1.71
C LEU A 55 -1.69 7.57 -0.75
N LEU A 56 -2.47 8.26 0.08
CA LEU A 56 -1.96 9.21 1.06
C LEU A 56 -0.99 8.52 2.03
N PHE A 57 -1.33 7.32 2.49
CA PHE A 57 -0.46 6.49 3.31
C PHE A 57 0.90 6.22 2.65
N VAL A 58 0.89 5.86 1.38
CA VAL A 58 2.14 5.64 0.62
C VAL A 58 2.97 6.93 0.53
N ILE A 59 2.34 8.07 0.25
CA ILE A 59 3.05 9.36 0.19
C ILE A 59 3.68 9.69 1.54
N VAL A 60 2.93 9.53 2.63
CA VAL A 60 3.40 9.81 3.99
C VAL A 60 4.53 8.88 4.40
N THR A 61 4.45 7.58 4.09
CA THR A 61 5.49 6.61 4.46
C THR A 61 6.77 6.80 3.64
N VAL A 62 6.67 7.15 2.35
CA VAL A 62 7.85 7.53 1.55
C VAL A 62 8.50 8.80 2.09
N ALA A 63 7.71 9.82 2.45
CA ALA A 63 8.24 11.04 3.06
C ALA A 63 8.91 10.77 4.42
N ALA A 64 8.30 9.93 5.26
CA ALA A 64 8.87 9.51 6.53
C ALA A 64 10.19 8.75 6.33
N ALA A 65 10.26 7.85 5.34
CA ALA A 65 11.50 7.14 4.99
C ALA A 65 12.61 8.12 4.57
N ILE A 66 12.30 9.10 3.72
CA ILE A 66 13.25 10.14 3.31
C ILE A 66 13.70 10.97 4.52
N LEU A 67 12.78 11.41 5.38
CA LEU A 67 13.11 12.18 6.59
C LEU A 67 13.99 11.39 7.55
N ALA A 68 13.70 10.11 7.74
CA ALA A 68 14.53 9.21 8.54
C ALA A 68 15.95 9.11 7.98
N MET A 69 16.11 8.95 6.66
CA MET A 69 17.44 8.95 6.01
C MET A 69 18.21 10.27 6.19
N ARG A 70 17.51 11.40 6.35
CA ARG A 70 18.14 12.73 6.52
C ARG A 70 18.47 13.06 7.97
N LEU A 71 17.62 12.63 8.90
CA LEU A 71 17.72 12.97 10.33
C LEU A 71 18.58 11.95 11.10
N SER A 72 18.64 10.70 10.65
CA SER A 72 19.28 9.61 11.39
C SER A 72 20.73 9.37 10.98
N GLY A 73 21.62 10.21 11.51
CA GLY A 73 23.05 9.88 11.71
C GLY A 73 23.32 9.10 13.00
N GLY A 74 22.28 8.56 13.65
CA GLY A 74 22.29 7.81 14.91
C GLY A 74 20.94 7.11 15.07
N GLU A 75 20.95 5.95 15.73
CA GLU A 75 19.89 4.92 15.67
C GLU A 75 18.46 5.46 15.63
N LEU A 76 17.68 4.96 14.65
CA LEU A 76 16.22 5.06 14.61
C LEU A 76 15.64 4.14 15.73
N VAL A 77 15.97 4.44 16.99
CA VAL A 77 15.35 3.81 18.14
C VAL A 77 13.89 4.27 18.18
N ASP A 78 13.05 3.40 17.65
CA ASP A 78 11.79 2.99 18.27
C ASP A 78 10.64 4.00 18.26
N VAL A 79 10.16 4.34 17.06
CA VAL A 79 8.83 4.94 16.93
C VAL A 79 7.81 3.83 16.71
N ASP A 80 7.64 2.94 17.70
CA ASP A 80 6.55 1.95 17.77
C ASP A 80 5.18 2.60 17.48
N TRP A 81 5.03 3.86 17.88
CA TRP A 81 3.86 4.67 17.58
C TRP A 81 3.63 4.92 16.07
N LEU A 82 4.68 5.08 15.28
CA LEU A 82 4.59 5.28 13.83
C LEU A 82 4.22 3.97 13.13
N HIS A 83 4.74 2.85 13.62
CA HIS A 83 4.38 1.52 13.12
C HIS A 83 2.92 1.19 13.44
N GLY A 84 2.50 1.32 14.70
CA GLY A 84 1.09 1.14 15.09
C GLY A 84 0.16 2.13 14.39
N GLY A 85 0.60 3.37 14.18
CA GLY A 85 -0.13 4.36 13.39
C GLY A 85 -0.29 3.95 11.92
N ALA A 86 0.73 3.36 11.32
CA ALA A 86 0.68 2.85 9.95
C ALA A 86 -0.30 1.68 9.80
N GLU A 87 -0.26 0.72 10.73
CA GLU A 87 -1.18 -0.42 10.75
C GLU A 87 -2.63 0.02 10.95
N ALA A 88 -2.88 0.94 11.89
CA ALA A 88 -4.20 1.50 12.14
C ALA A 88 -4.72 2.28 10.91
N PHE A 89 -3.85 3.04 10.25
CA PHE A 89 -4.23 3.82 9.07
C PHE A 89 -4.60 2.91 7.88
N LEU A 90 -3.81 1.87 7.61
CA LEU A 90 -4.13 0.88 6.59
C LEU A 90 -5.43 0.13 6.91
N THR A 91 -5.62 -0.23 8.17
CA THR A 91 -6.86 -0.88 8.64
C THR A 91 -8.07 0.02 8.39
N LEU A 92 -7.99 1.29 8.76
CA LEU A 92 -9.04 2.27 8.51
C LEU A 92 -9.32 2.46 7.01
N SER A 93 -8.26 2.59 6.22
CA SER A 93 -8.36 2.74 4.77
C SER A 93 -9.11 1.56 4.13
N ASN A 94 -8.72 0.34 4.49
CA ASN A 94 -9.34 -0.89 4.00
C ASN A 94 -10.78 -1.06 4.52
N ALA A 95 -11.03 -0.70 5.78
CA ALA A 95 -12.37 -0.71 6.35
C ALA A 95 -13.31 0.23 5.58
N LEU A 96 -12.87 1.42 5.18
CA LEU A 96 -13.67 2.35 4.38
C LEU A 96 -14.00 1.78 2.99
N VAL A 97 -13.06 1.06 2.37
CA VAL A 97 -13.32 0.34 1.11
C VAL A 97 -14.41 -0.71 1.31
N VAL A 98 -14.24 -1.60 2.28
CA VAL A 98 -15.18 -2.70 2.55
C VAL A 98 -16.56 -2.16 2.93
N LEU A 99 -16.63 -1.19 3.84
CA LEU A 99 -17.88 -0.56 4.28
C LEU A 99 -18.59 0.14 3.12
N GLY A 100 -17.84 0.85 2.27
CA GLY A 100 -18.41 1.49 1.09
C GLY A 100 -19.13 0.49 0.18
N PHE A 101 -18.48 -0.62 -0.17
CA PHE A 101 -19.10 -1.66 -0.99
C PHE A 101 -20.22 -2.41 -0.26
N ALA A 102 -20.06 -2.73 1.01
CA ALA A 102 -21.09 -3.41 1.81
C ALA A 102 -22.39 -2.60 1.88
N GLN A 103 -22.30 -1.27 2.06
CA GLN A 103 -23.47 -0.39 2.03
C GLN A 103 -24.17 -0.43 0.67
N ARG A 104 -23.42 -0.42 -0.43
CA ARG A 104 -23.99 -0.47 -1.79
C ARG A 104 -24.71 -1.78 -2.07
N ILE A 105 -24.15 -2.90 -1.63
CA ILE A 105 -24.76 -4.24 -1.77
C ILE A 105 -26.02 -4.35 -0.92
N ARG A 106 -25.99 -3.88 0.33
CA ARG A 106 -27.17 -3.86 1.22
C ARG A 106 -28.29 -3.01 0.63
N ALA A 107 -27.98 -1.81 0.14
CA ALA A 107 -28.94 -0.99 -0.57
C ALA A 107 -29.53 -1.75 -1.76
N PHE A 108 -28.70 -2.32 -2.64
CA PHE A 108 -29.20 -3.10 -3.78
C PHE A 108 -30.14 -4.26 -3.37
N LYS A 109 -29.84 -4.98 -2.28
CA LYS A 109 -30.69 -6.07 -1.78
C LYS A 109 -32.05 -5.59 -1.29
N MET A 110 -32.12 -4.46 -0.57
CA MET A 110 -33.39 -3.90 -0.07
C MET A 110 -34.28 -3.36 -1.20
N ASN A 111 -33.69 -2.98 -2.34
CA ASN A 111 -34.43 -2.46 -3.48
C ASN A 111 -35.04 -3.57 -4.37
N ASN A 112 -34.62 -4.82 -4.15
CA ASN A 112 -34.97 -6.00 -4.94
C ASN A 112 -35.78 -7.04 -4.12
N SER A 113 -36.32 -6.65 -2.96
CA SER A 113 -37.25 -7.42 -2.13
C SER A 113 -38.50 -6.58 -1.87
#